data_AF-A0A936W228-F1
#
_entry.id   AF-A0A936W228-F1
#
_cell.length_a   1.000
_cell.length_b   1.000
_cell.length_c   1.000
_cell.angle_alpha   90.00
_cell.angle_beta   90.00
_cell.angle_gamma   90.00
#
_symmetry.space_group_name_H-M   'P 1'
#
loop_
_entity.id
_entity.type
_entity.pdbx_description
1 polymer ?
#
loop_
_entity_poly.entity_id
_entity_poly.type
_entity_poly.pdbx_seq_one_letter_code
_entity_poly.pdbx_strand_id
1 'polypeptide(L)'
;MKPMCFGIALLFLLSCSRQPEPASPFALVRPVPEAYQLVSIREVKPEGWIKDQIQGNLDGFVGRLDTLVPMLTMDDKIYGENRLCKNIKSKDVGALGEEGDWQVQFLWWNSETQSNWRDGYLRSAILVKDQHHLEN
;
A
#
# COMPACT_ATOMS: atom_id res chain seq x y z
N MET A 1 -43.62 -54.52 -52.25
CA MET A 1 -43.76 -53.12 -51.80
C MET A 1 -44.79 -53.04 -50.68
N LYS A 2 -44.35 -52.81 -49.44
CA LYS A 2 -45.14 -52.32 -48.29
C LYS A 2 -44.17 -51.49 -47.45
N PRO A 3 -44.37 -50.19 -47.25
CA PRO A 3 -43.53 -49.43 -46.32
C PRO A 3 -44.07 -49.59 -44.90
N MET A 4 -43.19 -49.96 -43.97
CA MET A 4 -43.44 -50.03 -42.55
C MET A 4 -43.13 -48.65 -41.95
N CYS A 5 -44.16 -47.97 -41.42
CA CYS A 5 -44.01 -46.68 -40.75
C CYS A 5 -43.18 -46.84 -39.48
N PHE A 6 -41.97 -46.29 -39.45
CA PHE A 6 -41.24 -46.03 -38.21
C PHE A 6 -41.73 -44.71 -37.62
N GLY A 7 -42.41 -44.78 -36.47
CA GLY A 7 -42.83 -43.60 -35.71
C GLY A 7 -41.63 -42.91 -35.06
N ILE A 8 -41.46 -41.62 -35.36
CA ILE A 8 -40.47 -40.75 -34.73
C ILE A 8 -41.02 -40.29 -33.38
N ALA A 9 -40.38 -40.70 -32.29
CA ALA A 9 -40.64 -40.17 -30.96
C ALA A 9 -40.02 -38.77 -30.83
N LEU A 10 -40.87 -37.75 -30.67
CA LEU A 10 -40.46 -36.36 -30.49
C LEU A 10 -40.09 -36.13 -29.02
N LEU A 11 -38.78 -36.09 -28.70
CA LEU A 11 -38.28 -35.66 -27.39
C LEU A 11 -38.39 -34.14 -27.28
N PHE A 12 -39.30 -33.65 -26.42
CA PHE A 12 -39.31 -32.25 -26.00
C PHE A 12 -38.13 -32.00 -25.07
N LEU A 13 -37.05 -31.43 -25.61
CA LEU A 13 -35.98 -30.83 -24.81
C LEU A 13 -36.51 -29.54 -24.19
N LEU A 14 -36.91 -29.61 -22.91
CA LEU A 14 -37.09 -28.45 -22.05
C LEU A 14 -35.73 -27.76 -21.90
N SER A 15 -35.43 -26.80 -22.78
CA SER A 15 -34.33 -25.87 -22.56
C SER A 15 -34.69 -25.00 -21.37
N CYS A 16 -34.06 -25.27 -20.23
CA CYS A 16 -34.07 -24.37 -19.09
C CYS A 16 -33.30 -23.12 -19.51
N SER A 17 -34.01 -22.05 -19.91
CA SER A 17 -33.37 -20.75 -20.13
C SER A 17 -33.01 -20.15 -18.77
N ARG A 18 -31.70 -20.02 -18.52
CA ARG A 18 -31.19 -19.27 -17.35
C ARG A 18 -31.72 -17.83 -17.46
N GLN A 19 -32.46 -17.38 -16.45
CA GLN A 19 -32.84 -15.98 -16.35
C GLN A 19 -31.58 -15.12 -16.26
N PRO A 20 -31.53 -13.95 -16.93
CA PRO A 20 -30.40 -13.05 -16.78
C PRO A 20 -30.27 -12.67 -15.29
N GLU A 21 -29.08 -12.88 -14.74
CA GLU A 21 -28.77 -12.46 -13.37
C GLU A 21 -29.07 -10.96 -13.24
N PRO A 22 -29.74 -10.51 -12.16
CA PRO A 22 -29.97 -9.09 -11.94
C PRO A 22 -28.61 -8.38 -11.90
N ALA A 23 -28.55 -7.19 -12.52
CA ALA A 23 -27.33 -6.40 -12.52
C ALA A 23 -26.88 -6.17 -11.07
N SER A 24 -25.60 -6.43 -10.80
CA SER A 24 -25.02 -6.23 -9.46
C SER A 24 -25.31 -4.81 -8.97
N PRO A 25 -25.70 -4.61 -7.69
CA PRO A 25 -25.83 -3.27 -7.13
C PRO A 25 -24.50 -2.51 -7.13
N PHE A 26 -23.38 -3.21 -7.34
CA PHE A 26 -22.03 -2.64 -7.47
C PHE A 26 -21.57 -2.49 -8.93
N ALA A 27 -22.47 -2.69 -9.91
CA ALA A 27 -22.15 -2.47 -11.31
C ALA A 27 -21.85 -0.99 -11.55
N LEU A 28 -20.64 -0.70 -12.04
CA LEU A 28 -20.23 0.64 -12.47
C LEU A 28 -21.12 1.09 -13.64
N VAL A 29 -22.02 2.04 -13.39
CA VAL A 29 -22.95 2.58 -14.41
C VAL A 29 -22.22 3.49 -15.39
N ARG A 30 -21.39 4.40 -14.86
CA ARG A 30 -20.47 5.24 -15.64
C ARG A 30 -19.33 5.71 -14.75
N PRO A 31 -18.08 5.73 -15.23
CA PRO A 31 -17.00 6.40 -14.53
C PRO A 31 -17.27 7.92 -14.51
N VAL A 32 -16.94 8.55 -13.39
CA VAL A 32 -16.93 10.02 -13.30
C VAL A 32 -15.64 10.52 -13.96
N PRO A 33 -15.72 11.45 -14.94
CA PRO A 33 -14.52 12.04 -15.51
C PRO A 33 -13.70 12.76 -14.45
N GLU A 34 -12.38 12.58 -14.49
CA GLU A 34 -11.47 13.29 -13.60
C GLU A 34 -11.54 14.80 -13.87
N ALA A 35 -11.77 15.59 -12.82
CA ALA A 35 -11.93 17.04 -12.92
C ALA A 35 -10.60 17.78 -12.71
N TYR A 36 -9.65 17.15 -12.03
CA TYR A 36 -8.39 17.78 -11.62
C TYR A 36 -7.19 17.18 -12.34
N GLN A 37 -6.19 18.02 -12.59
CA GLN A 37 -4.91 17.56 -13.10
C GLN A 37 -3.97 17.30 -11.93
N LEU A 38 -3.34 16.12 -11.93
CA LEU A 38 -2.28 15.82 -10.99
C LEU A 38 -1.05 16.65 -11.35
N VAL A 39 -0.50 17.33 -10.34
CA VAL A 39 0.77 18.03 -10.43
C VAL A 39 1.87 17.19 -9.81
N SER A 40 3.08 17.31 -10.34
CA SER A 40 4.26 16.68 -9.76
C SER A 40 4.61 17.32 -8.42
N ILE A 41 5.13 16.53 -7.47
CA ILE A 41 5.67 17.03 -6.19
C ILE A 41 6.80 18.07 -6.36
N ARG A 42 7.34 18.18 -7.59
CA ARG A 42 8.36 19.17 -7.95
C ARG A 42 7.79 20.50 -8.43
N GLU A 43 6.53 20.54 -8.83
CA GLU A 43 5.91 21.71 -9.48
C GLU A 43 5.45 22.76 -8.48
N VAL A 44 4.83 22.34 -7.38
CA VAL A 44 4.32 23.26 -6.34
C VAL A 44 5.13 23.10 -5.07
N LYS A 45 5.77 24.19 -4.63
CA LYS A 45 6.61 24.21 -3.43
C LYS A 45 5.93 25.01 -2.32
N PRO A 46 5.99 24.52 -1.07
CA PRO A 46 5.48 25.27 0.06
C PRO A 46 6.35 26.51 0.30
N GLU A 47 5.74 27.58 0.78
CA GLU A 47 6.42 28.78 1.26
C GLU A 47 5.84 29.20 2.62
N GLY A 48 6.50 30.15 3.28
CA GLY A 48 6.09 30.65 4.60
C GLY A 48 6.05 29.54 5.65
N TRP A 49 5.04 29.59 6.53
CA TRP A 49 4.97 28.71 7.71
C TRP A 49 5.08 27.21 7.37
N ILE A 50 4.47 26.74 6.28
CA ILE A 50 4.53 25.32 5.91
C ILE A 50 5.97 24.92 5.55
N LYS A 51 6.68 25.77 4.82
CA LYS A 51 8.09 25.54 4.49
C LYS A 51 8.94 25.50 5.76
N ASP A 52 8.72 26.44 6.68
CA ASP A 52 9.46 26.52 7.94
C ASP A 52 9.21 25.27 8.81
N GLN A 53 7.97 24.75 8.85
CA GLN A 53 7.66 23.50 9.54
C GLN A 53 8.33 22.29 8.90
N ILE A 54 8.37 22.21 7.57
CA ILE A 54 9.04 21.09 6.89
C ILE A 54 10.55 21.14 7.16
N GLN A 55 11.16 22.33 7.08
CA GLN A 55 12.58 22.49 7.39
C GLN A 55 12.88 22.14 8.85
N GLY A 56 12.09 22.63 9.80
CA GLY A 56 12.29 22.30 11.21
C GLY A 56 12.12 20.80 11.52
N ASN A 57 11.27 20.09 10.77
CA ASN A 57 11.15 18.64 10.89
C ASN A 57 12.35 17.90 10.29
N LEU A 58 12.88 18.37 9.15
CA LEU A 58 14.12 17.85 8.56
C LEU A 58 15.29 18.05 9.53
N ASP A 59 15.44 19.24 10.11
CA ASP A 59 16.49 19.51 11.10
C ASP A 59 16.25 18.76 12.45
N GLY A 60 15.05 18.19 12.61
CA GLY A 60 14.57 17.50 13.81
C GLY A 60 14.22 16.04 13.56
N PHE A 61 13.04 15.62 14.03
CA PHE A 61 12.64 14.21 14.06
C PHE A 61 12.70 13.50 12.71
N VAL A 62 12.29 14.17 11.63
CA VAL A 62 12.22 13.55 10.29
C VAL A 62 13.62 13.33 9.73
N GLY A 63 14.57 14.25 9.91
CA GLY A 63 15.94 14.01 9.44
C GLY A 63 16.83 13.25 10.41
N ARG A 64 16.33 12.88 11.60
CA ARG A 64 17.14 12.23 12.65
C ARG A 64 16.63 10.89 13.12
N LEU A 65 15.56 10.33 12.54
CA LEU A 65 14.98 9.08 13.02
C LEU A 65 15.97 7.90 13.00
N ASP A 66 16.90 7.92 12.05
CA ASP A 66 18.04 7.00 11.98
C ASP A 66 18.92 7.01 13.23
N THR A 67 19.18 8.20 13.78
CA THR A 67 19.97 8.36 14.99
C THR A 67 19.15 8.19 16.27
N LEU A 68 17.87 8.52 16.24
CA LEU A 68 16.98 8.43 17.40
C LEU A 68 16.53 6.99 17.67
N VAL A 69 16.29 6.20 16.63
CA VAL A 69 15.83 4.81 16.73
C VAL A 69 16.59 3.91 15.73
N PRO A 70 17.93 3.78 15.87
CA PRO A 70 18.77 3.04 14.91
C PRO A 70 18.37 1.57 14.79
N MET A 71 17.88 0.98 15.90
CA MET A 71 17.41 -0.40 15.95
C MET A 71 16.19 -0.71 15.08
N LEU A 72 15.44 0.31 14.65
CA LEU A 72 14.32 0.16 13.71
C LEU A 72 14.67 0.68 12.32
N THR A 73 15.85 1.23 12.12
CA THR A 73 16.25 1.90 10.88
C THR A 73 17.60 1.35 10.40
N MET A 74 18.71 1.96 10.80
CA MET A 74 20.05 1.64 10.31
C MET A 74 20.53 0.23 10.67
N ASP A 75 20.18 -0.25 11.86
CA ASP A 75 20.61 -1.58 12.32
C ASP A 75 19.68 -2.69 11.80
N ASP A 76 18.43 -2.35 11.47
CA ASP A 76 17.42 -3.29 10.98
C ASP A 76 17.31 -3.24 9.47
N LYS A 77 18.22 -3.94 8.78
CA LYS A 77 18.31 -3.85 7.32
C LYS A 77 17.25 -4.67 6.58
N ILE A 78 15.96 -4.39 6.84
CA ILE A 78 14.80 -5.08 6.26
C ILE A 78 14.83 -5.03 4.73
N TYR A 79 15.18 -3.87 4.19
CA TYR A 79 15.33 -3.65 2.77
C TYR A 79 16.78 -3.91 2.34
N GLY A 80 16.97 -4.81 1.37
CA GLY A 80 18.27 -5.07 0.74
C GLY A 80 19.09 -6.21 1.35
N GLU A 81 18.95 -6.51 2.64
CA GLU A 81 19.76 -7.55 3.30
C GLU A 81 18.89 -8.59 4.05
N ASN A 82 18.11 -8.16 5.03
CA ASN A 82 17.46 -9.04 6.01
C ASN A 82 15.94 -9.00 5.86
N ARG A 83 15.42 -9.47 4.72
CA ARG A 83 13.98 -9.52 4.48
C ARG A 83 13.28 -10.28 5.62
N LEU A 84 12.25 -9.65 6.19
CA LEU A 84 11.47 -10.22 7.28
C LEU A 84 10.93 -11.61 6.91
N CYS A 85 11.11 -12.57 7.81
CA CYS A 85 10.65 -13.93 7.69
C CYS A 85 10.24 -14.48 9.07
N LYS A 86 9.65 -15.68 9.10
CA LYS A 86 9.16 -16.32 10.32
C LYS A 86 10.24 -16.56 11.39
N ASN A 87 11.51 -16.55 11.00
CA ASN A 87 12.64 -16.81 11.90
C ASN A 87 13.23 -15.54 12.52
N ILE A 88 12.74 -14.35 12.14
CA ILE A 88 13.21 -13.08 12.67
C ILE A 88 12.53 -12.84 14.02
N LYS A 89 13.33 -12.55 15.04
CA LYS A 89 12.83 -12.18 16.37
C LYS A 89 12.35 -10.74 16.39
N SER A 90 11.30 -10.49 17.16
CA SER A 90 10.83 -9.14 17.50
C SER A 90 11.94 -8.36 18.21
N LYS A 91 11.93 -7.04 18.00
CA LYS A 91 12.86 -6.12 18.65
C LYS A 91 12.18 -5.51 19.87
N ASP A 92 12.92 -5.33 20.95
CA ASP A 92 12.42 -4.61 22.11
C ASP A 92 12.44 -3.10 21.84
N VAL A 93 11.29 -2.56 21.49
CA VAL A 93 11.10 -1.13 21.22
C VAL A 93 10.32 -0.44 22.36
N GLY A 94 10.29 -1.05 23.55
CA GLY A 94 9.56 -0.54 24.71
C GLY A 94 8.04 -0.77 24.66
N ALA A 95 7.55 -1.62 23.75
CA ALA A 95 6.13 -1.99 23.70
C ALA A 95 5.76 -2.83 24.93
N LEU A 96 4.83 -2.33 25.75
CA LEU A 96 4.33 -3.04 26.93
C LEU A 96 3.22 -4.03 26.52
N GLY A 97 3.42 -5.32 26.76
CA GLY A 97 2.42 -6.35 26.50
C GLY A 97 2.92 -7.76 26.82
N GLU A 98 1.99 -8.72 26.93
CA GLU A 98 2.35 -10.12 27.10
C GLU A 98 3.02 -10.68 25.83
N GLU A 99 3.88 -11.68 26.01
CA GLU A 99 4.48 -12.42 24.91
C GLU A 99 3.45 -13.34 24.25
N GLY A 100 3.44 -13.36 22.92
CA GLY A 100 2.65 -14.33 22.16
C GLY A 100 2.65 -14.08 20.64
N ASP A 101 1.94 -14.95 19.93
CA ASP A 101 2.04 -15.08 18.47
C ASP A 101 1.69 -13.79 17.70
N TRP A 102 0.85 -12.93 18.27
CA TRP A 102 0.48 -11.65 17.66
C TRP A 102 1.64 -10.67 17.53
N GLN A 103 2.71 -10.82 18.33
CA GLN A 103 3.87 -9.94 18.28
C GLN A 103 4.60 -9.98 16.93
N VAL A 104 4.38 -11.01 16.11
CA VAL A 104 4.88 -11.06 14.72
C VAL A 104 4.41 -9.86 13.88
N GLN A 105 3.26 -9.26 14.23
CA GLN A 105 2.76 -8.05 13.57
C GLN A 105 3.70 -6.85 13.73
N PHE A 106 4.50 -6.80 14.80
CA PHE A 106 5.45 -5.72 15.01
C PHE A 106 6.58 -5.74 13.99
N LEU A 107 6.90 -6.90 13.40
CA LEU A 107 7.82 -6.95 12.28
C LEU A 107 7.28 -6.16 11.08
N TRP A 108 5.96 -6.24 10.82
CA TRP A 108 5.33 -5.42 9.79
C TRP A 108 5.43 -3.92 10.11
N TRP A 109 5.18 -3.51 11.36
CA TRP A 109 5.36 -2.12 11.79
C TRP A 109 6.79 -1.61 11.67
N ASN A 110 7.80 -2.46 11.89
CA ASN A 110 9.19 -2.07 11.68
C ASN A 110 9.44 -1.73 10.19
N SER A 111 8.94 -2.58 9.28
CA SER A 111 9.03 -2.30 7.84
C SER A 111 8.27 -1.04 7.47
N GLU A 112 7.06 -0.86 7.99
CA GLU A 112 6.22 0.33 7.73
C GLU A 112 6.90 1.61 8.23
N THR A 113 7.51 1.57 9.41
CA THR A 113 8.28 2.67 9.99
C THR A 113 9.40 3.09 9.04
N GLN A 114 10.21 2.14 8.56
CA GLN A 114 11.30 2.43 7.64
C GLN A 114 10.83 3.01 6.31
N SER A 115 9.83 2.41 5.67
CA SER A 115 9.36 2.87 4.37
C SER A 115 8.69 4.24 4.46
N ASN A 116 7.81 4.44 5.45
CA ASN A 116 7.08 5.69 5.62
C ASN A 116 8.03 6.82 5.99
N TRP A 117 8.98 6.55 6.88
CA TRP A 117 10.01 7.52 7.23
C TRP A 117 10.86 7.89 6.02
N ARG A 118 11.40 6.91 5.28
CA ARG A 118 12.28 7.19 4.13
C ARG A 118 11.54 7.96 3.02
N ASP A 119 10.30 7.58 2.70
CA ASP A 119 9.47 8.30 1.73
C ASP A 119 9.17 9.73 2.20
N GLY A 120 8.74 9.89 3.46
CA GLY A 120 8.44 11.20 4.04
C GLY A 120 9.67 12.13 4.13
N TYR A 121 10.82 11.58 4.53
CA TYR A 121 12.10 12.28 4.62
C TYR A 121 12.52 12.82 3.24
N LEU A 122 12.55 11.95 2.22
CA LEU A 122 12.94 12.35 0.86
C LEU A 122 11.95 13.35 0.25
N ARG A 123 10.64 13.15 0.42
CA ARG A 123 9.64 14.10 -0.08
C ARG A 123 9.77 15.46 0.59
N SER A 124 10.03 15.49 1.89
CA SER A 124 10.25 16.72 2.65
C SER A 124 11.44 17.49 2.08
N ALA A 125 12.58 16.83 1.90
CA ALA A 125 13.78 17.44 1.32
C ALA A 125 13.54 17.95 -0.11
N ILE A 126 12.80 17.19 -0.93
CA ILE A 126 12.40 17.62 -2.28
C ILE A 126 11.50 18.86 -2.24
N LEU A 127 10.55 18.95 -1.30
CA LEU A 127 9.62 20.07 -1.19
C LEU A 127 10.32 21.38 -0.83
N VAL A 128 11.30 21.34 0.07
CA VAL A 128 12.06 22.55 0.46
C VAL A 128 13.37 22.75 -0.30
N LYS A 129 13.72 21.84 -1.22
CA LYS A 129 14.94 21.85 -2.04
C LYS A 129 16.23 21.81 -1.20
N ASP A 130 16.20 21.07 -0.10
CA ASP A 130 17.33 20.93 0.80
C ASP A 130 18.36 19.94 0.25
N GLN A 131 19.49 20.44 -0.24
CA GLN A 131 20.53 19.59 -0.85
C GLN A 131 21.25 18.71 0.18
N HIS A 132 21.41 19.17 1.42
CA HIS A 132 22.08 18.38 2.45
C HIS A 132 21.36 17.06 2.67
N HIS A 133 20.04 17.11 2.77
CA HIS A 133 19.21 15.92 2.98
C HIS A 133 18.99 15.08 1.71
N LEU A 134 19.20 15.63 0.51
CA LEU A 134 19.08 14.92 -0.77
C LEU A 134 20.35 14.17 -1.18
N GLU A 135 21.51 14.61 -0.68
CA GLU A 135 22.82 14.02 -1.01
C GLU A 135 23.26 12.92 -0.01
N ASN A 136 22.58 12.81 1.14
CA ASN A 136 22.72 11.73 2.12
C ASN A 136 22.09 10.41 1.63
#